data_AF-A0AAV0XSR8-F1
#
_entry.id   AF-A0AAV0XSR8-F1
#
_cell.length_a   1.000
_cell.length_b   1.000
_cell.length_c   1.000
_cell.angle_alpha   90.00
_cell.angle_beta   90.00
_cell.angle_gamma   90.00
#
_symmetry.space_group_name_H-M   'P 1'
#
loop_
_entity.id
_entity.type
_entity.pdbx_description
1 polymer ?
#
loop_
_entity_poly.entity_id
_entity_poly.type
_entity_poly.pdbx_seq_one_letter_code
_entity_poly.pdbx_strand_id
1 'polypeptide(L)'
;MSVNNDDGESDESDNDFYSSFNKFNPATSSNNSDISDTLDSSESRQLNLINLQVLTYFNSKKKELDLLDDFPNIKQFFLKYNTTLPSSAPVERLFSGAVQVFTARRNRLNDHTFEMLLCCRSNNRY
;
A
#
# COMPACT_ATOMS: atom_id res chain seq x y z
N MET A 1 -1.85 34.52 -34.50
CA MET A 1 -2.69 33.94 -33.42
C MET A 1 -2.37 32.46 -33.41
N SER A 2 -1.35 32.08 -32.65
CA SER A 2 -0.91 30.68 -32.58
C SER A 2 -1.85 29.94 -31.64
N VAL A 3 -2.49 28.90 -32.17
CA VAL A 3 -3.33 27.99 -31.39
C VAL A 3 -2.38 27.11 -30.59
N ASN A 4 -2.31 27.34 -29.28
CA ASN A 4 -1.65 26.42 -28.37
C ASN A 4 -2.53 25.19 -28.25
N ASN A 5 -2.04 24.05 -28.75
CA ASN A 5 -2.64 22.76 -28.45
C ASN A 5 -2.31 22.44 -26.99
N ASP A 6 -3.36 22.28 -26.20
CA ASP A 6 -3.32 21.80 -24.83
C ASP A 6 -3.09 20.28 -24.92
N ASP A 7 -1.80 19.88 -24.93
CA ASP A 7 -1.42 18.49 -24.83
C ASP A 7 -1.74 18.03 -23.41
N GLY A 8 -2.93 17.45 -23.24
CA GLY A 8 -3.36 16.81 -22.01
C GLY A 8 -2.40 15.69 -21.64
N GLU A 9 -1.45 16.00 -20.77
CA GLU A 9 -0.58 15.07 -20.07
C GLU A 9 -1.51 14.13 -19.28
N SER A 10 -1.75 12.95 -19.83
CA SER A 10 -2.53 11.93 -19.13
C SER A 10 -1.60 11.33 -18.08
N ASP A 11 -1.87 11.64 -16.82
CA ASP A 11 -1.12 11.15 -15.66
C ASP A 11 -1.07 9.61 -15.67
N GLU A 12 0.07 9.08 -16.08
CA GLU A 12 0.36 7.65 -16.16
C GLU A 12 0.31 6.97 -14.77
N SER A 13 0.35 7.79 -13.71
CA SER A 13 0.14 7.42 -12.30
C SER A 13 -1.15 6.61 -12.07
N ASP A 14 -2.22 6.91 -12.81
CA ASP A 14 -3.51 6.25 -12.59
C ASP A 14 -3.49 4.78 -13.05
N ASN A 15 -2.67 4.45 -14.05
CA ASN A 15 -2.56 3.09 -14.56
C ASN A 15 -1.93 2.13 -13.54
N ASP A 16 -0.99 2.62 -12.73
CA ASP A 16 -0.35 1.86 -11.65
C ASP A 16 -1.31 1.55 -10.50
N PHE A 17 -2.25 2.45 -10.25
CA PHE A 17 -3.30 2.25 -9.26
C PHE A 17 -4.24 1.11 -9.67
N TYR A 18 -4.74 1.12 -10.91
CA TYR A 18 -5.64 0.08 -11.41
C TYR A 18 -4.96 -1.28 -11.59
N SER A 19 -3.70 -1.31 -12.04
CA SER A 19 -2.96 -2.57 -12.20
C SER A 19 -2.61 -3.24 -10.87
N SER A 20 -2.54 -2.49 -9.76
CA SER A 20 -2.44 -3.08 -8.41
C SER A 20 -3.65 -3.92 -8.00
N PHE A 21 -4.85 -3.66 -8.55
CA PHE A 21 -6.02 -4.53 -8.32
C PHE A 21 -5.79 -5.94 -8.89
N ASN A 22 -5.04 -6.06 -9.99
CA ASN A 22 -4.79 -7.33 -10.67
C ASN A 22 -3.67 -8.16 -10.01
N LYS A 23 -2.77 -7.52 -9.27
CA LYS A 23 -1.53 -8.15 -8.75
C LYS A 23 -1.67 -8.80 -7.37
N PHE A 24 -2.78 -8.58 -6.67
CA PHE A 24 -2.99 -9.08 -5.31
C PHE A 24 -3.58 -10.50 -5.22
N ASN A 25 -3.57 -11.26 -6.32
CA ASN A 25 -4.02 -12.65 -6.32
C ASN A 25 -2.99 -13.56 -5.60
N PRO A 26 -3.33 -14.23 -4.47
CA PRO A 26 -2.42 -15.15 -3.78
C PRO A 26 -2.18 -16.48 -4.52
N ALA A 27 -2.79 -16.68 -5.69
CA ALA A 27 -2.67 -17.91 -6.48
C ALA A 27 -1.54 -17.90 -7.52
N THR A 28 -0.81 -16.80 -7.72
CA THR A 28 0.27 -16.72 -8.72
C THR A 28 1.64 -16.75 -8.06
N SER A 29 1.95 -17.86 -7.39
CA SER A 29 3.33 -18.27 -7.16
C SER A 29 3.48 -19.71 -7.63
N SER A 30 4.03 -19.87 -8.85
CA SER A 30 4.86 -21.01 -9.30
C SER A 30 4.65 -21.34 -10.79
N ASN A 31 5.67 -20.99 -11.57
CA ASN A 31 6.32 -21.77 -12.64
C ASN A 31 5.55 -22.16 -13.92
N ASN A 32 6.01 -21.56 -15.02
CA ASN A 32 6.27 -22.09 -16.36
C ASN A 32 5.24 -23.00 -17.05
N SER A 33 4.74 -22.44 -18.16
CA SER A 33 4.37 -23.05 -19.46
C SER A 33 3.31 -24.16 -19.50
N ASP A 34 2.28 -23.87 -20.31
CA ASP A 34 1.31 -24.76 -20.93
C ASP A 34 0.04 -25.12 -20.13
N ILE A 35 -0.84 -24.13 -19.91
CA ILE A 35 -2.32 -24.27 -19.82
C ILE A 35 -2.92 -22.91 -20.24
N SER A 36 -3.31 -22.77 -21.52
CA SER A 36 -3.82 -21.50 -22.08
C SER A 36 -5.36 -21.37 -22.06
N ASP A 37 -6.12 -22.47 -22.01
CA ASP A 37 -7.54 -22.39 -22.39
C ASP A 37 -8.54 -22.64 -21.25
N THR A 38 -8.12 -22.61 -19.98
CA THR A 38 -9.04 -22.83 -18.83
C THR A 38 -9.00 -21.72 -17.78
N LEU A 39 -8.07 -20.76 -17.87
CA LEU A 39 -7.86 -19.73 -16.83
C LEU A 39 -8.75 -18.48 -16.97
N ASP A 40 -9.14 -18.13 -18.20
CA ASP A 40 -9.91 -16.91 -18.52
C ASP A 40 -11.26 -16.82 -17.78
N SER A 41 -11.92 -17.96 -17.57
CA SER A 41 -13.22 -18.02 -16.90
C SER A 41 -13.13 -17.78 -15.38
N SER A 42 -11.99 -18.05 -14.75
CA SER A 42 -11.82 -17.91 -13.30
C SER A 42 -11.49 -16.47 -12.89
N GLU A 43 -10.60 -15.81 -13.63
CA GLU A 43 -10.22 -14.41 -13.42
C GLU A 43 -11.40 -13.47 -13.71
N SER A 44 -12.14 -13.74 -14.79
CA SER A 44 -13.36 -13.01 -15.11
C SER A 44 -14.41 -13.08 -14.00
N ARG A 45 -14.58 -14.24 -13.34
CA ARG A 45 -15.52 -14.37 -12.20
C ARG A 45 -15.05 -13.59 -10.98
N GLN A 46 -13.75 -13.61 -10.70
CA GLN A 46 -13.17 -12.86 -9.58
C GLN A 46 -13.30 -11.35 -9.78
N LEU A 47 -13.00 -10.86 -10.99
CA LEU A 47 -13.15 -9.44 -11.34
C LEU A 47 -14.61 -8.99 -11.18
N ASN A 48 -15.55 -9.80 -11.63
CA ASN A 48 -16.98 -9.52 -11.44
C ASN A 48 -17.37 -9.45 -9.96
N LEU A 49 -16.84 -10.34 -9.11
CA LEU A 49 -17.09 -10.31 -7.66
C LEU A 49 -16.52 -9.05 -7.00
N ILE A 50 -15.30 -8.64 -7.39
CA ILE A 50 -14.67 -7.41 -6.90
C ILE A 50 -15.47 -6.19 -7.35
N ASN A 51 -15.86 -6.11 -8.62
CA ASN A 51 -16.66 -5.02 -9.16
C ASN A 51 -18.01 -4.91 -8.43
N LEU A 52 -18.69 -6.03 -8.19
CA LEU A 52 -19.93 -6.05 -7.43
C LEU A 52 -19.72 -5.50 -6.01
N GLN A 53 -18.63 -5.90 -5.37
CA GLN A 53 -18.28 -5.44 -4.03
C GLN A 53 -18.04 -3.92 -4.00
N VAL A 54 -17.29 -3.39 -4.96
CA VAL A 54 -17.01 -1.95 -5.12
C VAL A 54 -18.29 -1.16 -5.35
N LEU A 55 -19.17 -1.63 -6.25
CA LEU A 55 -20.47 -1.00 -6.50
C LEU A 55 -21.36 -1.01 -5.27
N THR A 56 -21.34 -2.11 -4.50
CA THR A 56 -22.13 -2.24 -3.27
C THR A 56 -21.63 -1.25 -2.20
N TYR A 57 -20.32 -1.10 -2.08
CA TYR A 57 -19.70 -0.13 -1.17
C TYR A 57 -20.07 1.31 -1.54
N PHE A 58 -19.99 1.70 -2.81
CA PHE A 58 -20.38 3.05 -3.25
C PHE A 58 -21.87 3.35 -3.08
N ASN A 59 -22.73 2.34 -3.14
CA ASN A 59 -24.16 2.50 -2.88
C ASN A 59 -24.52 2.48 -1.39
N SER A 60 -23.58 2.13 -0.52
CA SER A 60 -23.82 2.12 0.92
C SER A 60 -23.89 3.55 1.48
N LYS A 61 -24.87 3.80 2.37
CA LYS A 61 -25.04 5.11 3.04
C LYS A 61 -24.28 5.23 4.35
N LYS A 62 -23.68 4.13 4.80
CA LYS A 62 -22.91 4.06 6.05
C LYS A 62 -21.57 4.77 5.83
N LYS A 63 -21.14 5.58 6.79
CA LYS A 63 -19.86 6.32 6.75
C LYS A 63 -18.92 5.93 7.89
N GLU A 64 -19.32 4.93 8.66
CA GLU A 64 -18.55 4.43 9.79
C GLU A 64 -17.43 3.51 9.28
N LEU A 65 -16.29 3.52 9.97
CA LEU A 65 -15.12 2.72 9.58
C LEU A 65 -15.41 1.21 9.65
N ASP A 66 -16.33 0.81 10.53
CA ASP A 66 -16.79 -0.57 10.71
C ASP A 66 -17.38 -1.17 9.42
N LEU A 67 -17.84 -0.33 8.48
CA LEU A 67 -18.28 -0.75 7.15
C LEU A 67 -17.19 -1.51 6.38
N LEU A 68 -15.91 -1.16 6.60
CA LEU A 68 -14.80 -1.80 5.88
C LEU A 68 -14.64 -3.27 6.28
N ASP A 69 -15.15 -3.68 7.45
CA ASP A 69 -15.12 -5.09 7.87
C ASP A 69 -16.05 -5.95 7.01
N ASP A 70 -17.13 -5.38 6.47
CA ASP A 70 -18.03 -6.05 5.52
C ASP A 70 -17.39 -6.21 4.13
N PHE A 71 -16.31 -5.47 3.83
CA PHE A 71 -15.69 -5.41 2.50
C PHE A 71 -14.17 -5.70 2.51
N PRO A 72 -13.74 -6.97 2.57
CA PRO A 72 -12.33 -7.34 2.71
C PRO A 72 -11.39 -6.76 1.65
N ASN A 73 -11.77 -6.80 0.35
CA ASN A 73 -10.93 -6.26 -0.71
C ASN A 73 -10.80 -4.73 -0.59
N ILE A 74 -11.89 -4.03 -0.30
CA ILE A 74 -11.91 -2.57 -0.17
C ILE A 74 -11.11 -2.12 1.05
N LYS A 75 -11.24 -2.84 2.18
CA LYS A 75 -10.44 -2.60 3.38
C LYS A 75 -8.94 -2.69 3.10
N GLN A 76 -8.52 -3.66 2.31
CA GLN A 76 -7.13 -3.83 1.93
C GLN A 76 -6.61 -2.65 1.11
N PHE A 77 -7.38 -2.16 0.14
CA PHE A 77 -7.05 -0.95 -0.62
C PHE A 77 -7.03 0.30 0.26
N PHE A 78 -8.01 0.42 1.16
CA PHE A 78 -8.06 1.52 2.12
C PHE A 78 -6.78 1.59 2.95
N LEU A 79 -6.35 0.45 3.52
CA LEU A 79 -5.10 0.38 4.26
C LEU A 79 -3.90 0.73 3.36
N LYS A 80 -3.85 0.17 2.15
CA LYS A 80 -2.69 0.34 1.26
C LYS A 80 -2.49 1.78 0.78
N TYR A 81 -3.55 2.52 0.50
CA TYR A 81 -3.45 3.84 -0.14
C TYR A 81 -3.82 5.00 0.77
N ASN A 82 -4.75 4.80 1.72
CA ASN A 82 -5.20 5.88 2.61
C ASN A 82 -4.47 5.89 3.95
N THR A 83 -3.82 4.80 4.34
CA THR A 83 -3.12 4.70 5.65
C THR A 83 -1.60 4.65 5.55
N THR A 84 -1.03 4.73 4.34
CA THR A 84 0.43 4.90 4.20
C THR A 84 0.83 6.23 4.81
N LEU A 85 1.46 6.17 5.99
CA LEU A 85 2.07 7.35 6.59
C LEU A 85 3.10 7.90 5.58
N PRO A 86 3.13 9.22 5.35
CA PRO A 86 4.20 9.82 4.57
C PRO A 86 5.52 9.41 5.24
N SER A 87 6.41 8.78 4.50
CA SER A 87 7.61 8.15 5.06
C SER A 87 8.47 9.12 5.88
N SER A 88 8.37 10.43 5.61
CA SER A 88 9.07 11.49 6.33
C SER A 88 8.69 11.60 7.81
N ALA A 89 7.41 11.68 8.18
CA ALA A 89 7.02 11.99 9.57
C ALA A 89 7.40 10.88 10.58
N PRO A 90 7.22 9.57 10.31
CA PRO A 90 7.70 8.51 11.17
C PRO A 90 9.23 8.45 11.25
N VAL A 91 9.90 8.68 10.13
CA VAL A 91 11.37 8.70 10.06
C VAL A 91 11.92 9.88 10.86
N GLU A 92 11.36 11.08 10.71
CA GLU A 92 11.72 12.27 11.51
C GLU A 92 11.47 12.03 13.01
N ARG A 93 10.36 11.40 13.38
CA ARG A 93 10.08 11.04 14.79
C ARG A 93 11.08 10.01 15.33
N LEU A 94 11.47 9.05 14.50
CA LEU A 94 12.47 8.03 14.82
C LEU A 94 13.85 8.65 15.00
N PHE A 95 14.29 9.54 14.11
CA PHE A 95 15.56 10.24 14.22
C PHE A 95 15.57 11.32 15.31
N SER A 96 14.44 11.96 15.61
CA SER A 96 14.29 12.85 16.76
C SER A 96 14.55 12.11 18.08
N GLY A 97 14.06 10.87 18.19
CA GLY A 97 14.34 9.99 19.33
C GLY A 97 15.76 9.37 19.30
N ALA A 98 16.35 9.22 18.12
CA ALA A 98 17.68 8.65 17.93
C ALA A 98 18.78 9.47 18.60
N VAL A 99 18.58 10.79 18.78
CA VAL A 99 19.51 11.66 19.53
C VAL A 99 19.74 11.16 20.96
N GLN A 100 18.75 10.52 21.58
CA GLN A 100 18.92 9.91 22.91
C GLN A 100 19.78 8.64 22.89
N VAL A 101 19.83 7.94 21.76
CA VAL A 101 20.72 6.80 21.51
C VAL A 101 22.14 7.31 21.21
N PHE A 102 22.25 8.40 20.43
CA PHE A 102 23.46 9.20 20.21
C PHE A 102 23.79 10.13 21.39
N THR A 103 23.96 9.57 22.59
CA THR A 103 24.53 10.33 23.69
C THR A 103 26.06 10.33 23.60
N ALA A 104 26.73 11.45 23.86
CA ALA A 104 28.20 11.58 23.78
C ALA A 104 28.97 10.51 24.60
N ARG A 105 28.34 9.93 25.64
CA ARG A 105 28.88 8.83 26.45
C ARG A 105 28.81 7.43 25.78
N ARG A 106 28.15 7.29 24.62
CA ARG A 106 28.00 6.06 23.81
C ARG A 106 28.52 6.21 22.38
N ASN A 107 29.38 7.19 22.10
CA ASN A 107 29.90 7.54 20.75
C ASN A 107 30.78 6.48 20.05
N ARG A 108 30.83 5.23 20.54
CA ARG A 108 31.55 4.10 19.92
C ARG A 108 30.60 2.93 19.61
N LEU A 109 29.38 3.23 19.15
CA LEU A 109 28.48 2.21 18.62
C LEU A 109 28.81 1.98 17.15
N ASN A 110 28.86 0.71 16.75
CA ASN A 110 28.90 0.33 15.34
C ASN A 110 27.49 0.51 14.75
N ASP A 111 27.37 0.80 13.45
CA ASP A 111 26.10 1.11 12.78
C ASP A 111 25.05 0.01 13.01
N HIS A 112 25.45 -1.26 12.90
CA HIS A 112 24.57 -2.39 13.18
C HIS A 112 24.01 -2.39 14.61
N THR A 113 24.83 -1.99 15.60
CA THR A 113 24.39 -1.93 17.00
C THR A 113 23.48 -0.74 17.24
N PHE A 114 23.71 0.37 16.53
CA PHE A 114 22.87 1.56 16.55
C PHE A 114 21.49 1.28 15.96
N GLU A 115 21.42 0.68 14.77
CA GLU A 115 20.15 0.33 14.12
C GLU A 115 19.31 -0.62 14.99
N MET A 116 19.94 -1.63 15.59
CA MET A 116 19.28 -2.55 16.52
C MET A 116 18.71 -1.82 17.74
N LEU A 117 19.47 -0.93 18.37
CA LEU A 117 19.01 -0.14 19.52
C LEU A 117 17.87 0.82 19.15
N LEU A 118 17.93 1.41 17.96
CA LEU A 118 16.90 2.30 17.43
C LEU A 118 15.59 1.54 17.16
N CYS A 119 15.69 0.35 16.57
CA CYS A 119 14.56 -0.55 16.36
C CYS A 119 13.93 -1.00 17.68
N CYS A 120 14.73 -1.49 18.63
CA CYS A 120 14.25 -1.90 19.95
C CYS A 120 13.58 -0.74 20.71
N ARG A 121 14.07 0.50 20.56
CA ARG A 121 13.46 1.67 21.19
C ARG A 121 12.12 2.03 20.56
N SER A 122 12.04 1.98 19.24
CA SER A 122 10.84 2.34 18.48
C SER A 122 9.69 1.37 18.76
N ASN A 123 10.00 0.09 18.99
CA ASN A 123 9.02 -0.95 19.31
C ASN A 123 8.53 -0.92 20.79
N ASN A 124 9.32 -0.37 21.72
CA ASN A 124 8.98 -0.26 23.14
C ASN A 124 8.19 1.02 23.51
N ARG A 125 7.61 1.71 22.53
CA ARG A 125 6.87 2.98 22.72
C ARG A 125 5.35 2.83 22.58
N TYR A 126 4.84 1.60 22.72
CA TYR A 126 3.43 1.27 22.88
C TYR A 126 3.23 0.49 24.18
#